data_AF-A0A2I0QHF8-F1
#
_entry.id   AF-A0A2I0QHF8-F1
#
_cell.length_a   1.000
_cell.length_b   1.000
_cell.length_c   1.000
_cell.angle_alpha   90.00
_cell.angle_beta   90.00
_cell.angle_gamma   90.00
#
_symmetry.space_group_name_H-M   'P 1'
#
loop_
_entity.id
_entity.type
_entity.pdbx_description
1 polymer ?
#
loop_
_entity_poly.entity_id
_entity_poly.type
_entity_poly.pdbx_seq_one_letter_code
_entity_poly.pdbx_strand_id
1 'polypeptide(L)'
;MENFPFWNLIATRPIENLKAAIAGENFEHTKMYPEFANTAEKEGFLEIAKRLRAIAVAEKHHEERFKKILKELESGTIFKKENKVWWVCRECGYVHFGTEPPEKCPSCDHEKSFYQIKCEEY
;
A
#
# COMPACT_ATOMS: atom_id res chain seq x y z
N MET A 1 -16.04 -31.25 -2.18
CA MET A 1 -15.46 -30.07 -1.51
C MET A 1 -16.17 -28.86 -2.08
N GLU A 2 -17.16 -28.36 -1.35
CA GLU A 2 -18.01 -27.27 -1.82
C GLU A 2 -17.22 -25.96 -1.83
N ASN A 3 -17.11 -25.36 -3.01
CA ASN A 3 -16.61 -24.01 -3.19
C ASN A 3 -17.56 -23.04 -2.47
N PHE A 4 -17.16 -22.55 -1.30
CA PHE A 4 -17.82 -21.42 -0.64
C PHE A 4 -17.50 -20.13 -1.42
N PRO A 5 -18.42 -19.58 -2.23
CA PRO A 5 -18.12 -18.45 -3.11
C PRO A 5 -18.05 -17.11 -2.35
N PHE A 6 -18.50 -17.08 -1.09
CA PHE A 6 -18.65 -15.84 -0.33
C PHE A 6 -17.32 -15.29 0.20
N TRP A 7 -16.36 -16.15 0.55
CA TRP A 7 -15.03 -15.72 1.02
C TRP A 7 -14.12 -15.22 -0.12
N ASN A 8 -14.38 -15.63 -1.36
CA ASN A 8 -13.67 -15.14 -2.54
C ASN A 8 -14.13 -13.74 -2.99
N LEU A 9 -15.27 -13.22 -2.50
CA LEU A 9 -15.79 -11.91 -2.96
C LEU A 9 -15.20 -10.69 -2.25
N ILE A 10 -14.57 -10.89 -1.08
CA ILE A 10 -13.90 -9.83 -0.30
C ILE A 10 -12.43 -9.67 -0.72
N ALA A 11 -11.79 -10.75 -1.16
CA ALA A 11 -10.38 -10.77 -1.58
C ALA A 11 -10.13 -10.42 -3.07
N THR A 12 -11.18 -10.30 -3.91
CA THR A 12 -11.03 -10.24 -5.38
C THR A 12 -11.26 -8.87 -6.01
N ARG A 13 -11.42 -7.80 -5.22
CA ARG A 13 -11.68 -6.44 -5.75
C ARG A 13 -10.61 -5.42 -5.30
N PRO A 14 -9.34 -5.57 -5.74
CA PRO A 14 -8.24 -4.72 -5.27
C PRO A 14 -8.47 -3.22 -5.52
N ILE A 15 -9.08 -2.86 -6.66
CA ILE A 15 -9.38 -1.47 -7.01
C ILE A 15 -10.39 -0.85 -6.04
N GLU A 16 -11.49 -1.57 -5.74
CA GLU A 16 -12.51 -1.09 -4.82
C GLU A 16 -11.97 -0.98 -3.39
N ASN A 17 -11.18 -1.97 -2.97
CA ASN A 17 -10.51 -1.95 -1.67
C ASN A 17 -9.56 -0.76 -1.54
N LEU A 18 -8.78 -0.44 -2.58
CA LEU A 18 -7.91 0.74 -2.59
C LEU A 18 -8.71 2.04 -2.56
N LYS A 19 -9.81 2.15 -3.30
CA LYS A 19 -10.68 3.33 -3.27
C LYS A 19 -11.30 3.55 -1.89
N ALA A 20 -11.76 2.48 -1.25
CA ALA A 20 -12.29 2.53 0.12
C ALA A 20 -11.20 2.93 1.13
N ALA A 21 -10.00 2.33 1.04
CA ALA A 21 -8.87 2.68 1.88
C ALA A 21 -8.49 4.17 1.72
N ILE A 22 -8.34 4.66 0.48
CA ILE A 22 -8.05 6.08 0.22
C ILE A 22 -9.07 7.00 0.87
N ALA A 23 -10.37 6.68 0.76
CA ALA A 23 -11.43 7.47 1.39
C ALA A 23 -11.36 7.43 2.93
N GLY A 24 -11.08 6.26 3.51
CA GLY A 24 -10.87 6.09 4.95
C GLY A 24 -9.69 6.92 5.46
N GLU A 25 -8.50 6.70 4.88
CA GLU A 25 -7.28 7.43 5.24
C GLU A 25 -7.48 8.95 5.12
N ASN A 26 -8.15 9.42 4.06
CA ASN A 26 -8.49 10.84 3.89
C ASN A 26 -9.32 11.38 5.05
N PHE A 27 -10.40 10.67 5.42
CA PHE A 27 -11.25 11.06 6.54
C PHE A 27 -10.46 11.09 7.85
N GLU A 28 -9.62 10.08 8.08
CA GLU A 28 -8.79 9.96 9.28
C GLU A 28 -7.84 11.14 9.43
N HIS A 29 -7.07 11.47 8.39
CA HIS A 29 -6.04 12.49 8.47
C HIS A 29 -6.55 13.94 8.31
N THR A 30 -7.71 14.15 7.67
CA THR A 30 -8.27 15.50 7.46
C THR A 30 -9.33 15.91 8.47
N LYS A 31 -10.01 14.94 9.10
CA LYS A 31 -11.14 15.18 10.02
C LYS A 31 -10.94 14.50 11.36
N MET A 32 -10.98 13.17 11.39
CA MET A 32 -11.13 12.40 12.64
C MET A 32 -9.99 12.64 13.63
N TYR A 33 -8.74 12.37 13.24
CA TYR A 33 -7.60 12.55 14.14
C TYR A 33 -7.33 14.02 14.50
N PRO A 34 -7.44 15.00 13.58
CA PRO A 34 -7.39 16.41 13.95
C PRO A 34 -8.45 16.82 14.98
N GLU A 35 -9.69 16.36 14.83
CA GLU A 35 -10.78 16.64 15.76
C GLU A 35 -10.53 15.99 17.13
N PHE A 36 -10.13 14.72 17.16
CA PHE A 36 -9.77 14.03 18.41
C PHE A 36 -8.59 14.70 19.11
N ALA A 37 -7.57 15.13 18.36
CA ALA A 37 -6.44 15.85 18.93
C ALA A 37 -6.87 17.18 19.56
N ASN A 38 -7.75 17.93 18.90
CA ASN A 38 -8.28 19.18 19.43
C ASN A 38 -9.10 18.97 20.71
N THR A 39 -9.89 17.90 20.79
CA THR A 39 -10.64 17.53 22.00
C THR A 39 -9.67 17.15 23.13
N ALA A 40 -8.70 16.28 22.86
CA ALA A 40 -7.68 15.87 23.84
C ALA A 40 -6.89 17.07 24.39
N GLU A 41 -6.55 18.03 23.53
CA GLU A 41 -5.87 19.27 23.93
C GLU A 41 -6.73 20.15 24.85
N LYS A 42 -8.03 20.31 24.54
CA LYS A 42 -8.99 21.04 25.38
C LYS A 42 -9.20 20.40 26.75
N GLU A 43 -9.13 19.07 26.83
CA GLU A 43 -9.27 18.31 28.07
C GLU A 43 -7.95 18.20 28.86
N GLY A 44 -6.86 18.78 28.37
CA GLY A 44 -5.56 18.80 29.03
C GLY A 44 -4.67 17.58 28.76
N PHE A 45 -5.06 16.69 27.86
CA PHE A 45 -4.29 15.50 27.45
C PHE A 45 -3.30 15.80 26.32
N LEU A 46 -2.31 16.66 26.59
CA LEU A 46 -1.39 17.18 25.56
C LEU A 46 -0.58 16.10 24.83
N GLU A 47 -0.10 15.06 25.53
CA GLU A 47 0.64 13.96 24.90
C GLU A 47 -0.24 13.10 23.99
N ILE A 48 -1.51 12.93 24.34
CA ILE A 48 -2.48 12.22 23.50
C ILE A 48 -2.77 13.05 22.25
N ALA A 49 -3.01 14.36 22.41
CA ALA A 49 -3.20 15.26 21.27
C ALA A 49 -2.01 15.22 20.30
N LYS A 50 -0.78 15.30 20.81
CA LYS A 50 0.43 15.19 20.01
C LYS A 50 0.52 13.86 19.27
N ARG A 51 0.22 12.74 19.94
CA ARG A 51 0.22 11.42 19.31
C ARG A 51 -0.84 11.30 18.21
N LEU A 52 -2.05 11.80 18.45
CA LEU A 52 -3.13 11.79 17.45
C LEU A 52 -2.76 12.62 16.22
N ARG A 53 -2.13 13.79 16.40
CA ARG A 53 -1.59 14.57 15.27
C ARG A 53 -0.49 13.82 14.52
N ALA A 54 0.38 13.08 15.21
CA ALA A 54 1.41 12.27 14.57
C ALA A 54 0.82 11.08 13.79
N ILE A 55 -0.26 10.46 14.28
CA ILE A 55 -1.00 9.42 13.55
C ILE A 55 -1.57 10.00 12.25
N ALA A 56 -2.18 11.19 12.29
CA ALA A 56 -2.68 11.85 11.08
C ALA A 56 -1.59 12.07 10.01
N VAL A 57 -0.32 12.26 10.40
CA VAL A 57 0.79 12.34 9.44
C VAL A 57 1.04 10.99 8.74
N ALA A 58 0.94 9.88 9.46
CA ALA A 58 1.07 8.53 8.89
C ALA A 58 -0.09 8.23 7.92
N GLU A 59 -1.32 8.54 8.29
CA GLU A 59 -2.50 8.28 7.45
C GLU A 59 -2.49 9.10 6.16
N LYS A 60 -1.95 10.33 6.21
CA LYS A 60 -1.68 11.10 4.98
C LYS A 60 -0.72 10.36 4.04
N HIS A 61 0.36 9.79 4.58
CA HIS A 61 1.30 9.01 3.79
C HIS A 61 0.66 7.72 3.25
N HIS A 62 -0.22 7.06 4.01
CA HIS A 62 -1.00 5.92 3.53
C HIS A 62 -1.90 6.31 2.35
N GLU A 63 -2.66 7.40 2.47
CA GLU A 63 -3.49 7.93 1.38
C GLU A 63 -2.68 8.18 0.09
N GLU A 64 -1.54 8.87 0.21
CA GLU A 64 -0.65 9.16 -0.91
C GLU A 64 -0.10 7.87 -1.56
N ARG A 65 0.31 6.89 -0.75
CA ARG A 65 0.80 5.60 -1.23
C ARG A 65 -0.30 4.81 -1.95
N PHE A 66 -1.50 4.74 -1.39
CA PHE A 66 -2.61 4.02 -2.01
C PHE A 66 -3.07 4.66 -3.32
N LYS A 67 -3.09 5.99 -3.41
CA LYS A 67 -3.35 6.70 -4.68
C LYS A 67 -2.35 6.32 -5.78
N LYS A 68 -1.05 6.20 -5.44
CA LYS A 68 -0.01 5.75 -6.39
C LYS A 68 -0.25 4.31 -6.84
N ILE A 69 -0.52 3.39 -5.90
CA ILE A 69 -0.80 1.98 -6.21
C ILE A 69 -2.05 1.85 -7.09
N LEU A 70 -3.13 2.57 -6.76
CA LEU A 70 -4.36 2.57 -7.54
C LEU A 70 -4.10 3.02 -8.99
N LYS A 71 -3.35 4.10 -9.18
CA LYS A 71 -2.96 4.58 -10.51
C LYS A 71 -2.15 3.54 -11.29
N GLU A 72 -1.19 2.89 -10.65
CA GLU A 72 -0.40 1.84 -11.30
C GLU A 72 -1.24 0.61 -11.66
N LEU A 73 -2.20 0.26 -10.80
CA LEU A 73 -3.10 -0.86 -11.02
C LEU A 73 -4.08 -0.58 -12.16
N GLU A 74 -4.73 0.58 -12.17
CA GLU A 74 -5.66 0.99 -13.24
C GLU A 74 -4.95 1.16 -14.60
N SER A 75 -3.66 1.52 -14.61
CA SER A 75 -2.85 1.62 -15.83
C SER A 75 -2.14 0.34 -16.25
N GLY A 76 -2.20 -0.73 -15.44
CA GLY A 76 -1.48 -1.99 -15.72
C GLY A 76 0.05 -1.87 -15.62
N THR A 77 0.57 -0.89 -14.87
CA THR A 77 2.02 -0.59 -14.78
C THR A 77 2.67 -1.04 -13.46
N ILE A 78 1.98 -1.86 -12.66
CA ILE A 78 2.53 -2.43 -11.40
C ILE A 78 3.85 -3.16 -11.66
N PHE A 79 3.89 -3.99 -12.71
CA PHE A 79 5.08 -4.78 -13.08
C PHE A 79 5.78 -4.25 -14.34
N LYS A 80 5.51 -3.01 -14.74
CA LYS A 80 6.09 -2.42 -15.96
C LYS A 80 6.47 -0.97 -15.73
N LYS A 81 7.75 -0.65 -15.95
CA LYS A 81 8.31 0.70 -15.80
C LYS A 81 8.90 1.20 -17.12
N GLU A 82 8.89 2.51 -17.29
CA GLU A 82 9.44 3.17 -18.49
C GLU A 82 10.96 2.98 -18.60
N ASN A 83 11.66 3.16 -17.48
CA ASN A 83 13.09 2.96 -17.36
C ASN A 83 13.39 1.58 -16.74
N LYS A 84 14.55 1.01 -17.08
CA LYS A 84 15.02 -0.22 -16.42
C LYS A 84 15.25 0.05 -14.94
N VAL A 85 14.69 -0.82 -14.10
CA VAL A 85 14.83 -0.77 -12.65
C VAL A 85 15.32 -2.12 -12.13
N TRP A 86 15.78 -2.12 -10.88
CA TRP A 86 16.04 -3.36 -10.16
C TRP A 86 14.75 -3.88 -9.55
N TRP A 87 14.35 -5.08 -9.97
CA TRP A 87 13.29 -5.86 -9.36
C TRP A 87 13.90 -6.83 -8.36
N VAL A 88 13.20 -7.07 -7.24
CA VAL A 88 13.58 -8.06 -6.24
C VAL A 88 12.39 -8.98 -5.95
N CYS A 89 12.64 -10.29 -5.96
CA CYS A 89 11.67 -11.30 -5.55
C CYS A 89 11.51 -11.25 -4.03
N ARG A 90 10.30 -10.99 -3.54
CA ARG A 90 10.00 -10.92 -2.11
C ARG A 90 10.06 -12.26 -1.39
N GLU A 91 10.06 -13.36 -2.12
CA GLU A 91 10.13 -14.72 -1.56
C GLU A 91 11.57 -15.13 -1.22
N CYS A 92 12.50 -14.97 -2.17
CA CYS A 92 13.86 -15.49 -2.05
C CYS A 92 14.98 -14.45 -2.20
N GLY A 93 14.65 -13.20 -2.56
CA GLY A 93 15.64 -12.14 -2.75
C GLY A 93 16.34 -12.10 -4.12
N TYR A 94 15.99 -12.98 -5.07
CA TYR A 94 16.53 -12.91 -6.44
C TYR A 94 16.29 -11.52 -7.06
N VAL A 95 17.32 -10.95 -7.68
CA VAL A 95 17.28 -9.63 -8.33
C VAL A 95 17.29 -9.73 -9.85
N HIS A 96 16.54 -8.84 -10.50
CA HIS A 96 16.48 -8.74 -11.96
C HIS A 96 16.54 -7.29 -12.42
N PHE A 97 17.38 -6.96 -13.40
CA PHE A 97 17.44 -5.62 -13.99
C PHE A 97 16.69 -5.57 -15.32
N GLY A 98 15.61 -4.80 -15.38
CA GLY A 98 14.74 -4.75 -16.55
C GLY A 98 13.59 -3.76 -16.40
N THR A 99 12.86 -3.53 -17.49
CA THR A 99 11.61 -2.74 -17.48
C THR A 99 10.45 -3.52 -16.85
N GLU A 100 10.52 -4.85 -16.85
CA GLU A 100 9.55 -5.79 -16.28
C GLU A 100 10.31 -6.93 -15.58
N PRO A 101 9.78 -7.54 -14.51
CA PRO A 101 10.35 -8.74 -13.91
C PRO A 101 9.98 -10.02 -14.72
N PRO A 102 10.72 -11.13 -14.54
CA PRO A 102 10.37 -12.41 -15.15
C PRO A 102 8.96 -12.91 -14.74
N GLU A 103 8.28 -13.64 -15.63
CA GLU A 103 6.99 -14.27 -15.30
C GLU A 103 7.09 -15.26 -14.13
N LYS A 104 8.23 -15.97 -14.05
CA LYS A 104 8.58 -16.85 -12.92
C LYS A 104 9.97 -16.52 -12.41
N CYS A 105 10.12 -16.54 -11.09
CA CYS A 105 11.42 -16.37 -10.46
C CYS A 105 12.36 -17.52 -10.84
N PRO A 106 13.52 -17.27 -11.46
CA PRO A 106 14.44 -18.33 -11.85
C PRO A 106 15.15 -19.00 -10.66
N SER A 107 14.99 -18.46 -9.45
CA SER A 107 15.58 -19.02 -8.23
C SER A 107 14.61 -19.87 -7.42
N CYS A 108 13.32 -19.51 -7.36
CA CYS A 108 12.35 -20.16 -6.47
C CYS A 108 11.01 -20.50 -7.14
N ASP A 109 10.91 -20.36 -8.45
CA ASP A 109 9.74 -20.66 -9.30
C ASP A 109 8.44 -19.90 -8.98
N HIS A 110 8.47 -18.97 -8.01
CA HIS A 110 7.31 -18.16 -7.66
C HIS A 110 6.92 -17.19 -8.78
N GLU A 111 5.62 -16.94 -8.89
CA GLU A 111 5.01 -16.11 -9.92
C GLU A 111 5.46 -14.64 -9.85
N LYS A 112 5.29 -13.93 -10.97
CA LYS A 112 5.60 -12.49 -11.12
C LYS A 112 5.07 -11.61 -10.01
N SER A 113 3.94 -11.97 -9.40
CA SER A 113 3.31 -11.24 -8.29
C SER A 113 4.17 -11.12 -7.03
N PHE A 114 5.23 -11.92 -6.91
CA PHE A 114 6.18 -11.85 -5.80
C PHE A 114 7.24 -10.77 -5.99
N TYR A 115 7.39 -10.18 -7.19
CA TYR A 115 8.36 -9.11 -7.40
C TYR A 115 7.90 -7.75 -6.87
N GLN A 116 8.87 -6.94 -6.45
CA GLN A 116 8.71 -5.51 -6.16
C GLN A 116 9.93 -4.75 -6.70
N ILE A 117 9.84 -3.42 -6.76
CA ILE A 117 11.03 -2.59 -7.02
C ILE A 117 11.97 -2.69 -5.81
N LYS A 118 13.26 -2.87 -6.06
CA LYS A 118 14.30 -2.87 -5.04
C LYS A 118 14.43 -1.47 -4.43
N CYS A 119 14.16 -1.35 -3.13
CA CYS A 119 14.27 -0.13 -2.36
C CYS A 119 15.34 -0.31 -1.27
N GLU A 120 16.62 -0.27 -1.67
CA GLU A 120 17.77 -0.42 -0.76
C GLU A 120 18.77 0.70 -1.03
N GLU A 121 18.76 1.72 -0.17
CA GLU A 121 19.71 2.83 -0.14
C GLU A 121 20.19 2.94 1.32
N TYR A 122 21.31 2.28 1.64
CA TYR A 122 21.93 2.25 2.97
C TYR A 122 23.40 2.67 2.92
#